data_AF-C5LRB5-F1
#
_entry.id   AF-C5LRB5-F1
#
_cell.length_a   1.000
_cell.length_b   1.000
_cell.length_c   1.000
_cell.angle_alpha   90.00
_cell.angle_beta   90.00
_cell.angle_gamma   90.00
#
_symmetry.space_group_name_H-M   'P 1'
#
loop_
_entity.id
_entity.type
_entity.pdbx_description
1 polymer ?
#
loop_
_entity_poly.entity_id
_entity_poly.type
_entity_poly.pdbx_seq_one_letter_code
_entity_poly.pdbx_strand_id
1 'polypeptide(L)'
;EIYIQSMIVNSDLAEAVRIENAGGEIREISGGDKRVFVKGTNLPGLAVTRAIGDVSVACYGVIAEPQYERWEFPASDSVFIVVASDGVWEFMKAEEAHKILNKKLRLLLR
;
A
#
# COMPACT_ATOMS: atom_id res chain seq x y z
N GLU A 1 13.65 -5.41 -12.65
CA GLU A 1 12.61 -5.69 -11.64
C GLU A 1 12.18 -4.37 -11.05
N ILE A 2 10.88 -4.09 -11.01
CA ILE A 2 10.37 -3.00 -10.18
C ILE A 2 9.25 -3.60 -9.34
N TYR A 3 9.48 -3.59 -8.04
CA TYR A 3 8.57 -4.05 -7.01
C TYR A 3 8.13 -2.83 -6.22
N ILE A 4 6.83 -2.57 -6.16
CA ILE A 4 6.30 -1.55 -5.27
C ILE A 4 5.22 -2.22 -4.42
N GLN A 5 5.58 -2.47 -3.16
CA GLN A 5 4.64 -2.82 -2.12
C GLN A 5 4.49 -1.59 -1.22
N SER A 6 3.67 -0.61 -1.61
CA SER A 6 3.33 0.51 -0.73
C SER A 6 2.03 0.21 0.00
N MET A 7 2.09 -0.70 0.97
CA MET A 7 1.10 -0.70 2.04
C MET A 7 1.57 0.35 3.05
N ILE A 8 0.97 1.54 3.01
CA ILE A 8 1.39 2.71 3.78
C ILE A 8 0.93 2.57 5.23
N VAL A 9 1.52 1.60 5.92
CA VAL A 9 1.11 1.18 7.26
C VAL A 9 2.30 0.88 8.13
N ASN A 10 3.34 0.27 7.57
CA ASN A 10 4.22 -0.53 8.43
C ASN A 10 5.58 0.07 8.77
N SER A 11 6.02 1.17 8.16
CA SER A 11 7.36 1.71 8.45
C SER A 11 7.67 3.15 8.00
N ASP A 12 6.74 3.86 7.37
CA ASP A 12 7.04 5.23 6.91
C ASP A 12 6.95 6.22 8.08
N LEU A 13 8.11 6.74 8.49
CA LEU A 13 8.24 7.70 9.57
C LEU A 13 7.41 8.97 9.31
N ALA A 14 7.28 9.40 8.06
CA ALA A 14 6.49 10.58 7.72
C ALA A 14 4.99 10.37 7.98
N GLU A 15 4.50 9.15 7.73
CA GLU A 15 3.11 8.77 7.98
C GLU A 15 2.84 8.69 9.48
N ALA A 16 3.73 8.04 10.25
CA ALA A 16 3.61 7.95 11.70
C ALA A 16 3.61 9.34 12.35
N VAL A 17 4.56 10.20 11.97
CA VAL A 17 4.65 11.58 12.47
C VAL A 17 3.39 12.37 12.13
N ARG A 18 2.83 12.22 10.92
CA ARG A 18 1.58 12.90 10.53
C ARG A 18 0.41 12.44 11.40
N ILE A 19 0.25 11.12 11.59
CA ILE A 19 -0.83 10.55 12.40
C ILE A 19 -0.73 11.06 13.85
N GLU A 20 0.45 10.99 14.45
CA GLU A 20 0.68 11.44 15.83
C GLU A 20 0.41 12.93 16.02
N ASN A 21 0.89 13.78 15.11
CA ASN A 21 0.67 15.24 15.17
C ASN A 21 -0.81 15.62 15.00
N ALA A 22 -1.60 14.79 14.32
CA ALA A 22 -3.03 14.99 14.13
C ALA A 22 -3.89 14.38 15.26
N GLY A 23 -3.28 13.80 16.30
CA GLY A 23 -4.01 13.19 17.42
C GLY A 23 -4.50 11.76 17.17
N GLY A 24 -4.03 11.12 16.10
CA GLY A 24 -4.13 9.68 15.92
C GLY A 24 -2.97 8.95 16.62
N GLU A 25 -3.03 7.63 16.62
CA GLU A 25 -1.95 6.77 17.08
C GLU A 25 -1.87 5.50 16.21
N ILE A 26 -0.66 5.01 15.95
CA ILE A 26 -0.45 3.72 15.31
C ILE A 26 -0.13 2.70 16.41
N ARG A 27 -0.95 1.66 16.53
CA ARG A 27 -0.71 0.58 17.50
C ARG A 27 -0.61 -0.77 16.80
N GLU A 28 0.28 -1.60 17.29
CA GLU A 28 0.35 -3.00 16.93
C GLU A 28 -0.75 -3.77 17.68
N ILE A 29 -1.53 -4.57 16.94
CA ILE A 29 -2.54 -5.47 17.49
C ILE A 29 -2.02 -6.90 17.53
N SER A 30 -2.76 -7.80 18.20
CA SER A 30 -2.45 -9.23 18.21
C SER A 30 -2.26 -9.74 16.76
N GLY A 31 -1.12 -10.36 16.50
CA GLY A 31 -0.73 -10.83 15.16
C GLY A 31 0.35 -9.98 14.46
N GLY A 32 0.81 -8.89 15.06
CA GLY A 32 1.91 -8.07 14.52
C GLY A 32 1.45 -6.99 13.52
N ASP A 33 0.14 -6.90 13.30
CA ASP A 33 -0.46 -5.92 12.41
C ASP A 33 -0.52 -4.54 13.07
N LYS A 34 -0.14 -3.49 12.33
CA LYS A 34 -0.33 -2.11 12.77
C LYS A 34 -1.67 -1.57 12.28
N ARG A 35 -2.33 -0.81 13.16
CA ARG A 35 -3.62 -0.17 12.89
C ARG A 35 -3.61 1.28 13.40
N VAL A 36 -4.32 2.15 12.70
CA VAL A 36 -4.55 3.54 13.07
C VAL A 36 -5.77 3.65 13.97
N PHE A 37 -5.59 4.30 15.11
CA PHE A 37 -6.64 4.60 16.08
C PHE A 37 -6.69 6.09 16.38
N VAL A 38 -7.83 6.56 16.87
CA VAL A 38 -7.90 7.84 17.57
C VAL A 38 -7.26 7.66 18.94
N LYS A 39 -6.34 8.55 19.29
CA LYS A 39 -5.54 8.43 20.52
C LYS A 39 -6.42 8.24 21.76
N GLY A 40 -6.12 7.21 22.55
CA GLY A 40 -6.88 6.87 23.75
C GLY A 40 -8.19 6.12 23.49
N THR A 41 -8.45 5.66 22.26
CA THR A 41 -9.62 4.86 21.91
C THR A 41 -9.22 3.59 21.15
N ASN A 42 -10.10 2.60 21.08
CA ASN A 42 -9.92 1.40 20.23
C ASN A 42 -10.62 1.51 18.87
N LEU A 43 -10.96 2.73 18.42
CA LEU A 43 -11.61 2.96 17.14
C LEU A 43 -10.77 3.88 16.23
N PRO A 44 -10.91 3.78 14.91
CA PRO A 44 -11.61 2.71 14.19
C PRO A 44 -10.78 1.43 14.07
N GLY A 45 -9.46 1.50 14.22
CA GLY A 45 -8.55 0.39 13.92
C GLY A 45 -8.33 0.21 12.42
N LEU A 46 -8.05 1.31 11.70
CA LEU A 46 -7.87 1.30 10.25
C LEU A 46 -6.53 0.65 9.87
N ALA A 47 -6.55 -0.20 8.85
CA ALA A 47 -5.36 -0.91 8.39
C ALA A 47 -4.48 -0.08 7.44
N VAL A 48 -4.78 1.19 7.20
CA VAL A 48 -4.07 2.11 6.28
C VAL A 48 -3.96 3.50 6.90
N THR A 49 -2.90 4.24 6.56
CA THR A 49 -2.75 5.67 6.95
C THR A 49 -3.20 6.65 5.86
N ARG A 50 -3.56 6.12 4.69
CA ARG A 50 -4.12 6.89 3.57
C ARG A 50 -5.32 6.14 2.99
N ALA A 51 -6.43 6.84 2.81
CA ALA A 51 -7.65 6.27 2.30
C ALA A 51 -8.59 7.34 1.74
N ILE A 52 -9.42 6.95 0.77
CA ILE A 52 -10.49 7.77 0.22
C ILE A 52 -11.78 7.41 0.96
N GLY A 53 -12.46 8.41 1.52
CA GLY A 53 -13.80 8.23 2.12
C GLY A 53 -13.83 7.94 3.63
N ASP A 54 -12.68 7.74 4.28
CA ASP A 54 -12.58 7.57 5.74
C ASP A 54 -12.68 8.92 6.49
N VAL A 55 -13.79 9.63 6.28
CA VAL A 55 -14.02 10.99 6.78
C VAL A 55 -13.95 11.07 8.31
N SER A 56 -14.34 10.01 9.02
CA SER A 56 -14.31 9.96 10.49
C SER A 56 -12.90 10.04 11.08
N VAL A 57 -11.87 9.71 10.29
CA VAL A 57 -10.46 9.77 10.71
C VAL A 57 -9.59 10.73 9.89
N ALA A 58 -10.21 11.50 8.99
CA ALA A 58 -9.51 12.50 8.20
C ALA A 58 -8.82 13.56 9.07
N CYS A 59 -9.44 13.95 10.19
CA CYS A 59 -8.86 14.89 11.15
C CYS A 59 -7.73 14.29 12.02
N TYR A 60 -7.56 12.96 12.02
CA TYR A 60 -6.51 12.25 12.77
C TYR A 60 -5.36 11.81 11.87
N GLY A 61 -5.16 12.50 10.73
CA GLY A 61 -4.00 12.35 9.86
C GLY A 61 -4.16 11.30 8.76
N VAL A 62 -5.34 10.67 8.62
CA VAL A 62 -5.64 9.81 7.46
C VAL A 62 -5.99 10.69 6.27
N ILE A 63 -5.22 10.60 5.18
CA ILE A 63 -5.36 11.49 4.03
C ILE A 63 -5.68 10.73 2.75
N ALA A 64 -6.37 11.38 1.81
CA ALA A 64 -6.67 10.82 0.49
C ALA A 64 -5.56 11.09 -0.55
N GLU A 65 -4.61 11.99 -0.24
CA GLU A 65 -3.54 12.35 -1.17
C GLU A 65 -2.62 11.15 -1.44
N PRO A 66 -2.46 10.71 -2.70
CA PRO A 66 -1.64 9.55 -3.02
C PRO A 66 -0.14 9.86 -2.92
N GLN A 67 0.67 8.80 -2.90
CA GLN A 67 2.08 8.89 -3.31
C GLN A 67 2.13 8.61 -4.81
N TYR A 68 2.96 9.34 -5.54
CA TYR A 68 3.17 9.13 -6.96
C TYR A 68 4.66 9.06 -7.26
N GLU A 69 5.00 8.23 -8.23
CA GLU A 69 6.34 8.08 -8.76
C GLU A 69 6.28 8.12 -10.28
N ARG A 70 7.32 8.67 -10.91
CA ARG A 70 7.44 8.74 -12.37
C ARG A 70 8.54 7.79 -12.82
N TRP A 71 8.19 6.94 -13.78
CA TRP A 71 9.11 5.96 -14.37
C TRP A 71 9.20 6.21 -15.88
N GLU A 72 10.41 6.14 -16.41
CA GLU A 72 10.68 6.24 -17.85
C GLU A 72 11.10 4.88 -18.40
N PHE A 73 10.48 4.46 -19.49
CA PHE A 73 10.75 3.17 -20.13
C PHE A 73 11.31 3.39 -21.55
N PRO A 74 12.38 2.70 -21.94
CA PRO A 74 12.86 2.72 -23.32
C PRO A 74 11.80 2.19 -24.28
N ALA A 75 11.67 2.80 -25.46
CA ALA A 75 10.72 2.36 -26.49
C ALA A 75 11.00 0.94 -27.02
N SER A 76 12.21 0.40 -26.79
CA SER A 76 12.61 -0.96 -27.15
C SER A 76 12.07 -2.04 -26.22
N ASP A 77 11.57 -1.67 -25.04
CA ASP A 77 11.26 -2.62 -23.97
C ASP A 77 9.78 -2.99 -23.99
N SER A 78 9.50 -4.30 -24.09
CA SER A 78 8.16 -4.83 -23.86
C SER A 78 7.87 -4.87 -22.35
N VAL A 79 7.11 -3.89 -21.87
CA VAL A 79 6.77 -3.74 -20.45
C VAL A 79 5.29 -4.07 -20.21
N PHE A 80 5.00 -4.69 -19.06
CA PHE A 80 3.66 -4.79 -18.53
C PHE A 80 3.67 -4.39 -17.04
N ILE A 81 2.55 -3.85 -16.56
CA ILE A 81 2.37 -3.43 -15.17
C ILE A 81 1.32 -4.32 -14.53
N VAL A 82 1.59 -4.76 -13.31
CA VAL A 82 0.65 -5.55 -12.51
C VAL A 82 0.17 -4.70 -11.36
N VAL A 83 -1.14 -4.47 -11.29
CA VAL A 83 -1.78 -3.75 -10.19
C VAL A 83 -2.79 -4.70 -9.55
N ALA A 84 -2.66 -4.90 -8.25
CA ALA A 84 -3.56 -5.74 -7.47
C ALA A 84 -3.62 -5.24 -6.02
N SER A 85 -4.66 -5.63 -5.29
CA SER A 85 -4.79 -5.35 -3.85
C SER A 85 -3.87 -6.25 -3.01
N ASP A 86 -3.79 -5.94 -1.72
CA ASP A 86 -3.14 -6.75 -0.68
C ASP A 86 -3.54 -8.24 -0.71
N GLY A 87 -4.80 -8.57 -1.03
CA GLY A 87 -5.27 -9.95 -1.17
C GLY A 87 -4.50 -10.80 -2.21
N VAL A 88 -3.69 -10.20 -3.09
CA VAL A 88 -2.72 -10.92 -3.92
C VAL A 88 -1.33 -10.89 -3.28
N TRP A 89 -0.86 -9.71 -2.90
CA TRP A 89 0.53 -9.48 -2.49
C TRP A 89 0.86 -9.99 -1.08
N GLU A 90 -0.14 -10.27 -0.25
CA GLU A 90 0.02 -10.95 1.04
C GLU A 90 0.44 -12.42 0.84
N PHE A 91 0.04 -13.04 -0.27
CA PHE A 91 0.22 -14.48 -0.50
C PHE A 91 1.17 -14.81 -1.65
N MET A 92 1.53 -13.82 -2.48
CA MET A 92 2.32 -14.02 -3.69
C MET A 92 3.42 -12.98 -3.82
N LYS A 93 4.64 -13.44 -4.10
CA LYS A 93 5.75 -12.57 -4.47
C LYS A 93 5.57 -12.08 -5.91
N ALA A 94 5.86 -10.82 -6.20
CA ALA A 94 5.82 -10.33 -7.58
C ALA A 94 6.78 -11.05 -8.57
N GLU A 95 7.84 -11.77 -8.16
CA GLU A 95 8.58 -12.64 -9.09
C GLU A 95 7.73 -13.84 -9.54
N GLU A 96 6.91 -14.38 -8.62
CA GLU A 96 5.98 -15.46 -8.94
C GLU A 96 4.88 -14.96 -9.88
N ALA A 97 4.31 -13.78 -9.56
CA ALA A 97 3.34 -13.11 -10.42
C ALA A 97 3.93 -12.83 -11.81
N HIS A 98 5.14 -12.28 -11.88
CA HIS A 98 5.87 -12.02 -13.12
C HIS A 98 6.04 -13.32 -13.93
N LYS A 99 6.51 -14.41 -13.30
CA LYS A 99 6.73 -15.68 -14.00
C LYS A 99 5.44 -16.23 -14.61
N ILE A 100 4.32 -16.17 -13.88
CA ILE A 100 3.01 -16.61 -14.37
C ILE A 100 2.56 -15.75 -15.55
N LEU A 101 2.62 -14.43 -15.41
CA LEU A 101 2.13 -13.49 -16.42
C LEU A 101 3.00 -13.50 -17.67
N ASN A 102 4.32 -13.50 -17.56
CA ASN A 102 5.24 -13.52 -18.70
C ASN A 102 5.05 -14.81 -19.53
N LYS A 103 4.85 -15.96 -18.87
CA LYS A 103 4.51 -17.21 -19.56
C LYS A 103 3.21 -17.07 -20.35
N LYS A 104 2.16 -16.49 -19.74
CA LYS A 104 0.85 -16.33 -20.38
C LYS A 104 0.88 -15.31 -21.53
N LEU A 105 1.52 -14.16 -21.34
CA LEU A 105 1.63 -13.10 -22.34
C LEU A 105 2.39 -13.57 -23.59
N ARG A 106 3.48 -14.33 -23.41
CA ARG A 106 4.22 -14.93 -24.55
C ARG A 106 3.40 -15.91 -25.38
N LEU A 107 2.38 -16.54 -24.78
CA LEU A 107 1.48 -17.46 -25.49
C LEU A 107 0.34 -16.72 -26.21
N LEU A 108 -0.05 -15.53 -25.74
CA LEU A 108 -1.13 -14.73 -26.32
C LEU A 108 -0.65 -13.78 -27.43
N LEU A 109 0.63 -13.40 -27.39
CA LEU A 109 1.26 -12.49 -28.37
C LEU A 109 2.01 -13.23 -29.48
N ARG A 110 1.79 -14.54 -29.61
CA ARG A 110 2.21 -15.39 -30.74
C ARG A 110 0.99 -15.75 -31.57
#